data_AF-A0A8J3I7Z3-F1
#
_entry.id   AF-A0A8J3I7Z3-F1
#
_cell.length_a   1.000
_cell.length_b   1.000
_cell.length_c   1.000
_cell.angle_alpha   90.00
_cell.angle_beta   90.00
_cell.angle_gamma   90.00
#
_symmetry.space_group_name_H-M   'P 1'
#
loop_
_entity.id
_entity.type
_entity.pdbx_description
1 polymer ?
#
loop_
_entity_poly.entity_id
_entity_poly.type
_entity_poly.pdbx_seq_one_letter_code
_entity_poly.pdbx_strand_id
1 'polypeptide(L)'
;MTTYSHTQPSVIIVGGGLSGLSAAAYLARAGHGVMLFEKSSTPGGRARTREQNGFFFNQGAHAFRLHGSGDQVMSELGVSYSSTPQSKPSGASMLADGKLYPMPVGAGFLLGTGFLTDAAEAELTRVLGLLKHLLRLLFTRRNCHRGFRCIMSLVFYFVLMWHVIVLFMLMFIVVIMAMLFRTCV
;
A
#
# COMPACT_ATOMS: atom_id res chain seq x y z
N MET A 1 -21.35 23.13 -42.46
CA MET A 1 -20.63 23.96 -41.49
C MET A 1 -21.02 23.46 -40.11
N THR A 2 -20.22 22.58 -39.50
CA THR A 2 -20.51 21.99 -38.19
C THR A 2 -20.13 22.98 -37.10
N THR A 3 -21.12 23.54 -36.41
CA THR A 3 -20.93 24.44 -35.29
C THR A 3 -20.44 23.66 -34.07
N TYR A 4 -19.15 23.81 -33.72
CA TYR A 4 -18.63 23.36 -32.43
C TYR A 4 -19.16 24.29 -31.34
N SER A 5 -20.08 23.78 -30.51
CA SER A 5 -20.51 24.47 -29.29
C SER A 5 -19.33 24.52 -28.33
N HIS A 6 -18.82 25.72 -28.05
CA HIS A 6 -17.71 25.94 -27.12
C HIS A 6 -18.25 25.85 -25.67
N THR A 7 -18.62 24.64 -25.23
CA THR A 7 -18.87 24.40 -23.82
C THR A 7 -17.54 24.46 -23.09
N GLN A 8 -17.33 25.50 -22.29
CA GLN A 8 -16.15 25.61 -21.44
C GLN A 8 -16.06 24.35 -20.57
N PRO A 9 -14.89 23.68 -20.52
CA PRO A 9 -14.74 22.50 -19.69
C PRO A 9 -15.00 22.88 -18.23
N SER A 10 -15.83 22.09 -17.56
CA SER A 10 -16.15 22.28 -16.14
C SER A 10 -14.94 21.97 -15.25
N VAL A 11 -14.02 21.13 -15.74
CA VAL A 11 -12.81 20.74 -15.02
C VAL A 11 -11.61 20.71 -15.97
N ILE A 12 -10.52 21.34 -15.54
CA ILE A 12 -9.22 21.28 -16.22
C ILE A 12 -8.26 20.43 -15.39
N ILE A 13 -7.61 19.46 -16.03
CA ILE A 13 -6.61 18.57 -15.43
C ILE A 13 -5.27 18.82 -16.11
N VAL A 14 -4.22 19.00 -15.32
CA VAL A 14 -2.85 19.18 -15.83
C VAL A 14 -2.00 17.98 -15.40
N GLY A 15 -1.51 17.24 -16.39
CA GLY A 15 -0.72 16.02 -16.23
C GLY A 15 -1.48 14.77 -16.64
N GLY A 16 -1.04 14.15 -17.74
CA GLY A 16 -1.55 12.87 -18.26
C GLY A 16 -0.91 11.64 -17.62
N GLY A 17 -0.53 11.71 -16.34
CA GLY A 17 -0.07 10.54 -15.59
C GLY A 17 -1.23 9.61 -15.19
N LEU A 18 -0.93 8.48 -14.56
CA LEU A 18 -1.96 7.54 -14.06
C LEU A 18 -3.04 8.24 -13.25
N SER A 19 -2.67 9.09 -12.29
CA SER A 19 -3.62 9.82 -11.44
C SER A 19 -4.50 10.80 -12.23
N GLY A 20 -3.91 11.56 -13.16
CA GLY A 20 -4.64 12.53 -13.97
C GLY A 20 -5.59 11.86 -14.96
N LEU A 21 -5.15 10.78 -15.60
CA LEU A 21 -5.99 9.96 -16.48
C LEU A 21 -7.15 9.30 -15.70
N SER A 22 -6.87 8.74 -14.53
CA SER A 22 -7.92 8.17 -13.68
C SER A 22 -8.93 9.24 -13.25
N ALA A 23 -8.47 10.41 -12.78
CA ALA A 23 -9.36 11.51 -12.41
C ALA A 23 -10.21 11.98 -13.59
N ALA A 24 -9.61 12.13 -14.77
CA ALA A 24 -10.32 12.51 -15.99
C ALA A 24 -11.41 11.50 -16.34
N ALA A 25 -11.10 10.20 -16.27
CA ALA A 25 -12.04 9.13 -16.57
C ALA A 25 -13.23 9.12 -15.59
N TYR A 26 -12.98 9.26 -14.29
CA TYR A 26 -14.05 9.30 -13.29
C TYR A 26 -14.94 10.54 -13.43
N LEU A 27 -14.36 11.71 -13.67
CA LEU A 27 -15.11 12.95 -13.85
C LEU A 27 -15.93 12.94 -15.14
N ALA A 28 -15.35 12.44 -16.24
CA ALA A 28 -16.08 12.25 -17.49
C ALA A 28 -17.24 11.25 -17.33
N ARG A 29 -17.01 10.14 -16.62
CA ARG A 29 -18.06 9.15 -16.30
C ARG A 29 -19.18 9.73 -15.45
N ALA A 30 -18.87 10.70 -14.58
CA ALA A 30 -19.85 11.45 -13.80
C ALA A 30 -20.59 12.54 -14.61
N GLY A 31 -20.29 12.70 -15.90
CA GLY A 31 -20.97 13.65 -16.79
C GLY A 31 -20.35 15.05 -16.83
N HIS A 32 -19.15 15.25 -16.26
CA HIS A 32 -18.46 16.54 -16.32
C HIS A 32 -17.73 16.71 -17.66
N GLY A 33 -17.72 17.94 -18.20
CA GLY A 33 -16.84 18.30 -19.30
C GLY A 33 -15.42 18.46 -18.79
N VAL A 34 -14.52 17.55 -19.19
CA VAL A 34 -13.13 17.51 -18.73
C VAL A 34 -12.17 17.85 -19.86
N MET A 35 -11.20 18.71 -19.58
CA MET A 35 -10.07 18.97 -20.47
C MET A 35 -8.76 18.58 -19.76
N LEU A 36 -7.98 17.70 -20.37
CA LEU A 36 -6.70 17.24 -19.84
C LEU A 36 -5.55 17.77 -20.70
N PHE A 37 -4.57 18.39 -20.06
CA PHE A 37 -3.33 18.85 -20.69
C PHE A 37 -2.16 17.97 -20.26
N GLU A 38 -1.39 17.48 -21.23
CA GLU A 38 -0.12 16.79 -20.99
C GLU A 38 0.98 17.49 -21.80
N LYS A 39 2.11 17.77 -21.17
CA LYS A 39 3.24 18.44 -21.82
C LYS A 39 3.95 17.52 -22.83
N SER A 40 3.99 16.23 -22.53
CA SER A 40 4.69 15.24 -23.33
C SER A 40 3.92 14.83 -24.57
N SER A 41 4.61 14.24 -25.56
CA SER A 41 4.00 13.69 -26.76
C SER A 41 3.04 12.53 -26.49
N THR A 42 3.24 11.80 -25.38
CA THR A 42 2.38 10.69 -24.97
C THR A 42 2.04 10.77 -23.48
N PRO A 43 0.81 10.38 -23.10
CA PRO A 43 0.43 10.29 -21.70
C PRO A 43 1.13 9.10 -21.01
N GLY A 44 0.99 9.01 -19.70
CA GLY A 44 1.53 7.96 -18.83
C GLY A 44 2.41 8.50 -17.71
N GLY A 45 2.98 9.70 -17.85
CA GLY A 45 3.85 10.30 -16.84
C GLY A 45 4.97 9.36 -16.39
N ARG A 46 5.08 9.09 -15.08
CA ARG A 46 6.08 8.15 -14.52
C ARG A 46 5.81 6.67 -14.80
N ALA A 47 4.62 6.33 -15.31
CA ALA A 47 4.26 4.97 -15.68
C ALA A 47 4.64 4.61 -17.13
N ARG A 48 5.39 5.49 -17.81
CA ARG A 48 5.87 5.21 -19.18
C ARG A 48 7.03 4.24 -19.19
N THR A 49 7.02 3.43 -20.23
CA THR A 49 8.12 2.54 -20.62
C THR A 49 8.66 3.01 -21.96
N ARG A 50 9.98 3.24 -22.04
CA ARG A 50 10.67 3.57 -23.27
C ARG A 50 11.35 2.32 -23.81
N GLU A 51 11.07 1.98 -25.06
CA GLU A 51 11.82 0.94 -25.76
C GLU A 51 13.09 1.56 -26.37
N GLN A 52 14.24 0.90 -26.15
CA GLN A 52 15.50 1.26 -26.77
C GLN A 52 16.30 -0.01 -27.04
N ASN A 53 16.66 -0.23 -28.31
CA ASN A 53 17.46 -1.39 -28.74
C ASN A 53 16.86 -2.75 -28.31
N GLY A 54 15.54 -2.89 -28.33
CA GLY A 54 14.84 -4.11 -27.89
C GLY A 54 14.73 -4.27 -26.36
N PHE A 55 15.18 -3.28 -25.59
CA PHE A 55 15.05 -3.25 -24.13
C PHE A 55 13.98 -2.25 -23.69
N PHE A 56 13.21 -2.62 -22.68
CA PHE A 56 12.16 -1.79 -22.09
C PHE A 56 12.65 -1.12 -20.81
N PHE A 57 12.68 0.21 -20.80
CA PHE A 57 13.12 1.03 -19.67
C PHE A 57 11.93 1.76 -19.04
N ASN A 58 11.55 1.36 -17.84
CA ASN A 58 10.53 2.06 -17.07
C ASN A 58 11.07 3.38 -16.54
N GLN A 59 10.34 4.47 -16.76
CA GLN A 59 10.75 5.82 -16.34
C GLN A 59 10.51 6.08 -14.83
N GLY A 60 9.75 5.23 -14.14
CA GLY A 60 9.60 5.35 -12.69
C GLY A 60 8.77 4.26 -12.03
N ALA A 61 7.71 3.77 -12.66
CA ALA A 61 6.94 2.64 -12.13
C ALA A 61 7.63 1.32 -12.48
N HIS A 62 8.13 0.60 -11.48
CA HIS A 62 8.81 -0.69 -11.67
C HIS A 62 7.96 -1.89 -11.25
N ALA A 63 6.85 -1.66 -10.54
CA ALA A 63 5.92 -2.69 -10.13
C ALA A 63 4.50 -2.13 -10.05
N PHE A 64 3.52 -2.95 -10.41
CA PHE A 64 2.10 -2.68 -10.21
C PHE A 64 1.57 -3.67 -9.18
N ARG A 65 0.97 -3.16 -8.09
CA ARG A 65 0.47 -4.01 -7.01
C ARG A 65 -0.88 -4.59 -7.40
N LEU A 66 -0.91 -5.90 -7.63
CA LEU A 66 -2.15 -6.66 -7.79
C LEU A 66 -3.01 -6.55 -6.52
N HIS A 67 -4.33 -6.44 -6.69
CA HIS A 67 -5.30 -6.27 -5.61
C HIS A 67 -5.08 -4.99 -4.76
N GLY A 68 -4.33 -4.03 -5.28
CA GLY A 68 -4.19 -2.70 -4.71
C GLY A 68 -5.24 -1.72 -5.24
N SER A 69 -5.18 -0.48 -4.76
CA SER A 69 -6.05 0.60 -5.23
C SER A 69 -5.95 0.86 -6.74
N GLY A 70 -4.74 0.75 -7.31
CA GLY A 70 -4.54 0.87 -8.75
C GLY A 70 -5.28 -0.20 -9.55
N ASP A 71 -5.24 -1.45 -9.08
CA ASP A 71 -5.92 -2.58 -9.71
C ASP A 71 -7.45 -2.39 -9.70
N GLN A 72 -7.99 -1.94 -8.55
CA GLN A 72 -9.39 -1.58 -8.43
C GLN A 72 -9.79 -0.51 -9.46
N VAL A 73 -8.99 0.55 -9.60
CA VAL A 73 -9.27 1.62 -10.58
C VAL A 73 -9.26 1.08 -12.01
N MET A 74 -8.32 0.21 -12.38
CA MET A 74 -8.29 -0.39 -13.72
C MET A 74 -9.55 -1.22 -13.97
N SER A 75 -9.97 -2.02 -12.99
CA SER A 75 -11.20 -2.82 -13.07
C SER A 75 -12.45 -1.95 -13.23
N GLU A 76 -12.59 -0.90 -12.41
CA GLU A 76 -13.74 0.01 -12.47
C GLU A 76 -13.83 0.78 -13.79
N LEU A 77 -12.68 1.04 -14.43
CA LEU A 77 -12.60 1.70 -15.73
C LEU A 77 -12.65 0.71 -16.91
N GLY A 78 -12.75 -0.60 -16.66
CA GLY A 78 -12.79 -1.63 -17.70
C GLY A 78 -11.47 -1.81 -18.45
N VAL A 79 -10.34 -1.42 -17.84
CA VAL A 79 -9.01 -1.52 -18.44
C VAL A 79 -8.41 -2.89 -18.13
N SER A 80 -8.33 -3.74 -19.15
CA SER A 80 -7.65 -5.04 -19.06
C SER A 80 -6.13 -4.87 -19.19
N TYR A 81 -5.38 -5.61 -18.37
CA TYR A 81 -3.92 -5.68 -18.47
C TYR A 81 -3.43 -7.11 -18.22
N SER A 82 -2.29 -7.46 -18.82
CA SER A 82 -1.59 -8.71 -18.51
C SER A 82 -0.63 -8.49 -17.36
N SER A 83 -0.58 -9.44 -16.43
CA SER A 83 0.41 -9.48 -15.37
C SER A 83 1.07 -10.85 -15.33
N THR A 84 2.39 -10.84 -15.17
CA THR A 84 3.11 -12.00 -14.68
C THR A 84 3.26 -11.80 -13.17
N PRO A 85 2.68 -12.67 -12.32
CA PRO A 85 2.94 -12.60 -10.89
C PRO A 85 4.44 -12.63 -10.68
N GLN A 86 4.99 -11.60 -10.02
CA GLN A 86 6.35 -11.71 -9.53
C GLN A 86 6.38 -12.91 -8.59
N SER A 87 7.27 -13.87 -8.86
CA SER A 87 7.64 -14.86 -7.87
C SER A 87 7.97 -14.12 -6.57
N LYS A 88 7.62 -14.70 -5.41
CA LYS A 88 8.00 -14.15 -4.09
C LYS A 88 9.41 -13.60 -4.19
N PRO A 89 9.69 -12.36 -3.71
CA PRO A 89 10.98 -11.73 -3.93
C PRO A 89 12.09 -12.61 -3.32
N SER A 90 12.64 -13.50 -4.14
CA SER A 90 13.73 -14.38 -3.80
C SER A 90 14.98 -13.54 -3.97
N GLY A 91 15.59 -13.13 -2.87
CA GLY A 91 16.80 -12.30 -2.88
C GLY A 91 16.57 -10.81 -2.57
N ALA A 92 15.37 -10.40 -2.13
CA ALA A 92 15.29 -9.09 -1.48
C ALA A 92 16.19 -9.08 -0.24
N SER A 93 16.97 -8.02 -0.06
CA SER A 93 17.88 -7.84 1.06
C SER A 93 17.64 -6.48 1.72
N MET A 94 17.82 -6.42 3.03
CA MET A 94 17.82 -5.19 3.82
C MET A 94 19.27 -4.79 4.09
N LEU A 95 19.59 -3.50 3.93
CA LEU A 95 20.90 -2.96 4.32
C LEU A 95 20.78 -2.33 5.71
N ALA A 96 21.55 -2.82 6.67
CA ALA A 96 21.66 -2.24 8.01
C ALA A 96 23.11 -2.37 8.51
N ASP A 97 23.62 -1.35 9.19
CA ASP A 97 25.00 -1.32 9.71
C ASP A 97 26.07 -1.70 8.66
N GLY A 98 25.84 -1.30 7.39
CA GLY A 98 26.71 -1.61 6.26
C GLY A 98 26.69 -3.08 5.81
N LYS A 99 25.81 -3.92 6.37
CA LYS A 99 25.65 -5.34 6.03
C LYS A 99 24.32 -5.61 5.36
N LEU A 100 24.33 -6.50 4.37
CA LEU A 100 23.13 -7.00 3.70
C LEU A 100 22.58 -8.20 4.48
N TYR A 101 21.32 -8.09 4.89
CA TYR A 101 20.55 -9.14 5.53
C TYR A 101 19.46 -9.63 4.57
N PRO A 102 19.19 -10.94 4.49
CA PRO A 102 18.07 -11.43 3.69
C PRO A 102 16.76 -10.83 4.22
N MET A 103 15.90 -10.35 3.32
CA MET A 103 14.62 -9.77 3.71
C MET A 103 13.73 -10.87 4.31
N PRO A 104 13.18 -10.67 5.52
CA PRO A 104 12.38 -11.68 6.20
C PRO A 104 11.00 -11.79 5.54
N VAL A 105 10.89 -12.65 4.53
CA VAL A 105 9.63 -12.88 3.80
C VAL A 105 8.82 -14.01 4.46
N GLY A 106 7.97 -13.67 5.43
CA GLY A 106 6.98 -14.58 6.02
C GLY A 106 6.95 -14.62 7.55
N ALA A 107 5.95 -15.30 8.12
CA ALA A 107 5.59 -15.24 9.53
C ALA A 107 6.61 -15.85 10.53
N GLY A 108 7.66 -16.52 10.05
CA GLY A 108 8.70 -17.14 10.90
C GLY A 108 10.11 -16.61 10.66
N PHE A 109 10.28 -15.58 9.82
CA PHE A 109 11.56 -15.29 9.18
C PHE A 109 12.39 -14.18 9.82
N LEU A 110 11.99 -13.62 10.97
CA LEU A 110 12.89 -12.74 11.74
C LEU A 110 13.86 -13.56 12.58
N LEU A 111 13.47 -14.77 12.98
CA LEU A 111 14.30 -15.68 13.74
C LEU A 111 15.45 -16.22 12.86
N GLY A 112 16.69 -16.09 13.32
CA GLY A 112 17.86 -16.63 12.62
C GLY A 112 18.36 -15.82 11.40
N THR A 113 17.84 -14.62 11.16
CA THR A 113 18.38 -13.71 10.12
C THR A 113 19.61 -12.93 10.58
N GLY A 114 19.95 -12.97 11.87
CA GLY A 114 21.03 -12.19 12.46
C GLY A 114 20.78 -10.68 12.50
N PHE A 115 19.58 -10.23 12.12
CA PHE A 115 19.16 -8.83 12.16
C PHE A 115 18.69 -8.40 13.56
N LEU A 116 18.10 -9.33 14.32
CA LEU A 116 17.68 -9.11 15.71
C LEU A 116 18.68 -9.79 16.65
N THR A 117 18.92 -9.18 17.81
CA THR A 117 19.60 -9.85 18.93
C THR A 117 18.70 -10.94 19.52
N ASP A 118 19.26 -11.98 20.12
CA ASP A 118 18.51 -13.08 20.75
C ASP A 118 17.42 -12.60 21.73
N ALA A 119 17.70 -11.55 22.50
CA ALA A 119 16.74 -10.94 23.42
C ALA A 119 15.54 -10.30 22.69
N ALA A 120 15.80 -9.65 21.55
CA ALA A 120 14.76 -9.06 20.71
C ALA A 120 13.95 -10.14 19.97
N GLU A 121 14.58 -11.26 19.60
CA GLU A 121 13.91 -12.44 19.03
C GLU A 121 12.93 -13.09 20.02
N ALA A 122 13.37 -13.24 21.27
CA ALA A 122 12.53 -13.78 22.34
C ALA A 122 11.32 -12.88 22.64
N GLU A 123 11.54 -11.57 22.72
CA GLU A 123 10.47 -10.60 22.98
C GLU A 123 9.49 -10.53 21.80
N LEU A 124 9.99 -10.56 20.56
CA LEU A 124 9.15 -10.64 19.37
C LEU A 124 8.28 -11.90 19.37
N THR A 125 8.86 -13.05 19.72
CA THR A 125 8.12 -14.32 19.84
C THR A 125 7.03 -14.23 20.90
N ARG A 126 7.32 -13.61 22.04
CA ARG A 126 6.35 -13.37 23.12
C ARG A 126 5.19 -12.49 22.64
N VAL A 127 5.50 -11.37 21.98
CA VAL A 127 4.50 -10.44 21.44
C VAL A 127 3.64 -11.10 20.35
N LEU A 128 4.25 -11.82 19.41
CA LEU A 128 3.51 -12.54 18.36
C LEU A 128 2.64 -13.66 18.94
N GLY A 129 3.11 -14.36 19.97
CA GLY A 129 2.34 -15.36 20.72
C GLY A 129 1.11 -14.74 21.41
N LEU A 130 1.31 -13.62 22.11
CA LEU A 130 0.23 -12.84 22.73
C LEU A 130 -0.77 -12.34 21.69
N LEU A 131 -0.29 -11.79 20.57
CA LEU A 131 -1.13 -11.30 19.48
C LEU A 131 -1.95 -12.43 18.87
N LYS A 132 -1.35 -13.60 18.63
CA LYS A 132 -2.04 -14.79 18.11
C LYS A 132 -3.09 -15.30 19.10
N HIS A 133 -2.80 -15.24 20.40
CA HIS A 133 -3.75 -15.61 21.45
C HIS A 133 -4.92 -14.62 21.54
N LEU A 134 -4.65 -13.32 21.51
CA LEU A 134 -5.66 -12.26 21.48
C LEU A 134 -6.54 -12.34 20.23
N LEU A 135 -5.93 -12.53 19.05
CA LEU A 135 -6.66 -12.72 17.80
C LEU A 135 -7.54 -13.97 17.84
N ARG A 136 -7.05 -15.09 18.42
CA ARG A 136 -7.91 -16.25 18.70
C ARG A 136 -9.08 -15.85 19.58
N LEU A 137 -8.87 -15.24 20.75
CA LEU A 137 -9.97 -14.82 21.64
C LEU A 137 -10.98 -13.89 20.95
N LEU A 138 -10.52 -12.98 20.09
CA LEU A 138 -11.38 -12.07 19.32
C LEU A 138 -12.19 -12.80 18.22
N PHE A 139 -11.62 -13.82 17.59
CA PHE A 139 -12.27 -14.56 16.50
C PHE A 139 -13.08 -15.78 16.96
N THR A 140 -12.70 -16.49 18.04
CA THR A 140 -13.51 -17.61 18.59
C THR A 140 -14.82 -17.13 19.23
N ARG A 141 -14.94 -15.83 19.56
CA ARG A 141 -16.19 -15.24 20.08
C ARG A 141 -17.20 -14.80 19.01
N ARG A 142 -16.98 -15.11 17.72
CA ARG A 142 -17.92 -14.81 16.62
C ARG A 142 -18.88 -15.95 16.22
N ASN A 143 -18.98 -17.00 17.01
CA ASN A 143 -20.11 -17.93 16.94
C ASN A 143 -21.05 -17.71 18.14
N CYS A 144 -21.89 -16.67 18.07
CA CYS A 144 -23.06 -16.60 18.93
C CYS A 144 -24.24 -16.02 18.11
N HIS A 145 -25.30 -16.82 18.05
CA HIS A 145 -26.54 -16.59 17.32
C HIS A 145 -27.26 -15.30 17.73
N ARG A 146 -27.91 -14.68 16.73
CA ARG A 146 -29.11 -13.82 16.75
C ARG A 146 -29.22 -12.69 17.80
N GLY A 147 -29.25 -11.47 17.27
CA GLY A 147 -30.19 -10.43 17.71
C GLY A 147 -29.74 -9.55 18.89
N PHE A 148 -29.72 -8.24 18.66
CA PHE A 148 -29.79 -7.18 19.67
C PHE A 148 -28.54 -6.76 20.47
N ARG A 149 -27.41 -7.46 20.45
CA ARG A 149 -26.19 -7.02 21.20
C ARG A 149 -25.04 -6.44 20.37
N CYS A 150 -25.20 -6.23 19.06
CA CYS A 150 -24.11 -5.80 18.15
C CYS A 150 -23.60 -4.36 18.35
N ILE A 151 -24.42 -3.42 18.84
CA ILE A 151 -24.03 -1.99 18.85
C ILE A 151 -23.04 -1.66 19.98
N MET A 152 -23.21 -2.24 21.18
CA MET A 152 -22.24 -2.03 22.28
C MET A 152 -20.89 -2.70 22.01
N SER A 153 -20.87 -3.79 21.23
CA SER A 153 -19.63 -4.48 20.89
C SER A 153 -18.78 -3.69 19.89
N LEU A 154 -19.41 -2.93 18.98
CA LEU A 154 -18.72 -2.11 17.99
C LEU A 154 -17.99 -0.93 18.63
N VAL A 155 -18.62 -0.26 19.60
CA VAL A 155 -18.00 0.87 20.33
C VAL A 155 -16.83 0.37 21.17
N PHE A 156 -16.97 -0.78 21.84
CA PHE A 156 -15.87 -1.38 22.58
C PHE A 156 -14.73 -1.83 21.66
N TYR A 157 -15.05 -2.32 20.46
CA TYR A 157 -14.06 -2.68 19.45
C TYR A 157 -13.31 -1.45 18.93
N PHE A 158 -14.01 -0.33 18.68
CA PHE A 158 -13.39 0.92 18.26
C PHE A 158 -12.48 1.49 19.34
N VAL A 159 -12.89 1.45 20.60
CA VAL A 159 -12.07 1.93 21.74
C VAL A 159 -10.85 1.02 21.96
N LEU A 160 -11.02 -0.30 21.92
CA LEU A 160 -9.92 -1.24 22.07
C LEU A 160 -8.95 -1.16 20.88
N MET A 161 -9.46 -1.02 19.66
CA MET A 161 -8.65 -0.85 18.46
C MET A 161 -7.91 0.49 18.48
N TRP A 162 -8.53 1.57 18.98
CA TRP A 162 -7.87 2.85 19.19
C TRP A 162 -6.71 2.74 20.19
N HIS A 163 -6.91 2.07 21.33
CA HIS A 163 -5.84 1.86 22.31
C HIS A 163 -4.70 0.99 21.76
N VAL A 164 -5.01 -0.05 20.97
CA VAL A 164 -3.99 -0.91 20.33
C VAL A 164 -3.20 -0.12 19.28
N ILE A 165 -3.85 0.72 18.47
CA ILE A 165 -3.19 1.59 17.48
C ILE A 165 -2.29 2.61 18.18
N VAL A 166 -2.77 3.24 19.26
CA VAL A 166 -1.98 4.19 20.05
C VAL A 166 -0.77 3.52 20.70
N LEU A 167 -0.93 2.30 21.24
CA LEU A 167 0.21 1.52 21.74
C LEU A 167 1.22 1.20 20.63
N PHE A 168 0.74 0.81 19.44
CA PHE A 168 1.61 0.50 18.31
C PHE A 168 2.39 1.74 17.84
N MET A 169 1.74 2.91 17.79
CA MET A 169 2.41 4.18 17.49
C MET A 169 3.43 4.57 18.56
N LEU A 170 3.09 4.41 19.85
CA LEU A 170 4.03 4.69 20.95
C LEU A 170 5.25 3.75 20.91
N MET A 171 5.04 2.47 20.61
CA MET A 171 6.15 1.53 20.41
C MET A 171 7.02 1.93 19.22
N PHE A 172 6.41 2.37 18.11
CA PHE A 172 7.15 2.86 16.94
C PHE A 172 7.97 4.13 17.28
N ILE A 173 7.40 5.06 18.04
CA ILE A 173 8.08 6.28 18.50
C ILE A 173 9.24 5.92 19.42
N VAL A 174 9.07 4.99 20.37
CA VAL A 174 10.15 4.55 21.26
C VAL A 174 11.28 3.87 20.48
N VAL A 175 10.97 3.05 19.47
CA VAL A 175 11.98 2.44 18.58
C VAL A 175 12.71 3.50 17.75
N ILE A 176 12.00 4.47 17.18
CA ILE A 176 12.60 5.59 16.44
C ILE A 176 13.49 6.45 17.36
N MET A 177 13.03 6.76 18.57
CA MET A 177 13.80 7.52 19.56
C MET A 177 15.05 6.76 20.01
N ALA A 178 14.95 5.44 20.23
CA ALA A 178 16.10 4.59 20.56
C ALA A 178 17.11 4.49 19.41
N MET A 179 16.64 4.48 18.15
CA MET A 179 17.50 4.55 16.96
C MET A 179 18.19 5.90 16.83
N LEU A 180 17.48 7.01 17.07
CA LEU A 180 18.04 8.37 17.03
C LEU A 180 19.06 8.64 18.15
N PHE A 181 18.90 8.02 19.33
CA PHE A 181 19.85 8.17 20.44
C PHE A 181 21.16 7.42 20.20
N ARG A 182 21.16 6.34 19.40
CA ARG A 182 22.38 5.60 19.02
C ARG A 182 23.23 6.30 17.96
N THR A 183 22.68 7.28 17.23
CA THR A 183 23.44 8.07 16.24
C THR A 183 24.07 9.33 16.82
N CYS A 184 23.98 9.56 18.14
CA CYS A 184 24.48 10.77 18.83
C CYS A 184 25.60 10.51 19.85
N VAL A 185 26.29 9.37 19.79
CA VAL A 185 27.55 9.13 20.53
C VAL A 185 28.63 8.68 19.55
#